data_AF-A0A536KDU1-F1
#
_entry.id   AF-A0A536KDU1-F1
#
_cell.length_a   1.000
_cell.length_b   1.000
_cell.length_c   1.000
_cell.angle_alpha   90.00
_cell.angle_beta   90.00
_cell.angle_gamma   90.00
#
_symmetry.space_group_name_H-M   'P 1'
#
loop_
_entity.id
_entity.type
_entity.pdbx_description
1 polymer ?
#
loop_
_entity_poly.entity_id
_entity_poly.type
_entity_poly.pdbx_seq_one_letter_code
_entity_poly.pdbx_strand_id
1 'polypeptide(L)'
;MGRRYTPFDPFERSPFNVQDFTIPRPPRRFWIGVGFFGLAVLVILLANPLIYFWTEAQWYQALGLQSVYLARVQYQAWLFAGSLLVAFLVAAGNVLIALRARTGGPLRAVGIRRATLRSGVGLAGLGAAALIALILSAGVGRQWQDLVLFLHYSDSGVREPLFGLDVSFYLLQLPLLHDVVNWLLGLFFMTGLLVVAAYAWRGDTFDLNLSPVAIAHLSVVLALIAFTLAASAWLGRYDLLYQHHGVVFGAGYADVNARAPIAAGRTALSVLLGALLLFNLVRRRYAIPIAAGSIWAAAAILGAIYPGLVQNVAVRPSELNQERPYIQNEIKYTRQAYGLQDVQAQQFQGDAPLTAADVSNDQTTIQNLRLWDYRPLLDTYAQLQTIRTYYLFHDIDLDRYRIDGNYQQLEISARELDSAKLPSQAQTWVNQRLVYTHGYSVAASPVSAVVDEGLPDYVAGDISEPDRREQDRHLRGGSRRAHGRNQPHPVGAAPWRLQPAGFTAGHAAEPDALPHQRSRARERNRSVLDLRRRSLHSGRRRQALLDHRRLHGGVDVPLLADDRGRPGQLHPQLGQGCRRRV
;
A
#
# COMPACT_ATOMS: atom_id res chain seq x y z
N MET A 1 -37.98 60.95 -66.72
CA MET A 1 -37.49 60.19 -65.53
C MET A 1 -36.09 59.68 -65.82
N GLY A 2 -35.06 60.39 -65.37
CA GLY A 2 -33.66 60.03 -65.63
C GLY A 2 -33.13 59.02 -64.62
N ARG A 3 -32.61 57.88 -65.10
CA ARG A 3 -31.85 56.92 -64.28
C ARG A 3 -30.47 57.52 -63.99
N ARG A 4 -30.16 57.75 -62.72
CA ARG A 4 -28.81 58.13 -62.26
C ARG A 4 -27.91 56.89 -62.32
N TYR A 5 -26.83 56.95 -63.09
CA TYR A 5 -25.69 56.04 -62.93
C TYR A 5 -24.82 56.56 -61.78
N THR A 6 -24.42 55.67 -60.88
CA THR A 6 -23.34 55.92 -59.92
C THR A 6 -22.00 55.95 -60.68
N PRO A 7 -21.06 56.84 -60.33
CA PRO A 7 -19.75 56.89 -60.99
C PRO A 7 -18.98 55.60 -60.69
N PHE A 8 -18.35 55.04 -61.73
CA PHE A 8 -17.39 53.95 -61.59
C PHE A 8 -16.10 54.54 -61.02
N ASP A 9 -15.77 54.21 -59.77
CA ASP A 9 -14.50 54.57 -59.14
C ASP A 9 -13.47 53.44 -59.39
N PRO A 10 -12.42 53.66 -60.20
CA PRO A 10 -11.44 52.64 -60.55
C PRO A 10 -10.46 52.30 -59.41
N PHE A 11 -10.54 52.94 -58.24
CA PHE A 11 -9.58 52.75 -57.15
C PHE A 11 -10.11 51.97 -55.93
N GLU A 12 -11.37 51.50 -55.95
CA GLU A 12 -11.98 50.81 -54.79
C GLU A 12 -11.64 49.31 -54.67
N ARG A 13 -10.62 48.83 -55.42
CA ARG A 13 -10.15 47.44 -55.35
C ARG A 13 -8.80 47.34 -54.64
N SER A 14 -8.81 47.42 -53.32
CA SER A 14 -7.74 46.81 -52.52
C SER A 14 -7.79 45.28 -52.71
N PRO A 15 -6.73 44.61 -53.19
CA PRO A 15 -6.73 43.15 -53.39
C PRO A 15 -6.74 42.34 -52.08
N PHE A 16 -6.68 43.01 -50.94
CA PHE A 16 -6.81 42.43 -49.61
C PHE A 16 -8.04 42.98 -48.90
N ASN A 17 -9.21 42.65 -49.42
CA ASN A 17 -10.45 42.84 -48.68
C ASN A 17 -10.47 41.78 -47.58
N VAL A 18 -10.04 42.15 -46.37
CA VAL A 18 -10.14 41.27 -45.20
C VAL A 18 -11.64 41.16 -44.92
N GLN A 19 -12.27 40.13 -45.50
CA GLN A 19 -13.67 39.83 -45.20
C GLN A 19 -13.77 39.65 -43.69
N ASP A 20 -14.56 40.51 -43.04
CA ASP A 20 -14.90 40.37 -41.63
C ASP A 20 -15.44 38.96 -41.40
N PHE A 21 -14.61 38.08 -40.85
CA PHE A 21 -14.99 36.71 -40.52
C PHE A 21 -15.95 36.78 -39.33
N THR A 22 -17.22 36.99 -39.62
CA THR A 22 -18.28 36.97 -38.61
C THR A 22 -18.51 35.53 -38.18
N ILE A 23 -18.02 35.16 -36.99
CA ILE A 23 -18.28 33.84 -36.41
C ILE A 23 -19.80 33.69 -36.25
N PRO A 24 -20.45 32.73 -36.95
CA PRO A 24 -21.89 32.57 -36.87
C PRO A 24 -22.27 32.15 -35.45
N ARG A 25 -23.21 32.88 -34.82
CA ARG A 25 -23.73 32.50 -33.50
C ARG A 25 -24.45 31.16 -33.63
N PRO A 26 -24.07 30.13 -32.84
CA PRO A 26 -24.67 28.81 -32.98
C PRO A 26 -26.19 28.86 -32.73
N PRO A 27 -27.00 28.15 -33.51
CA PRO A 27 -28.46 28.17 -33.38
C PRO A 27 -28.88 27.53 -32.04
N ARG A 28 -30.03 27.93 -31.46
CA ARG A 28 -30.53 27.40 -30.17
C ARG A 28 -30.50 25.86 -30.04
N ARG A 29 -30.74 25.14 -31.14
CA ARG A 29 -30.65 23.67 -31.24
C ARG A 29 -29.26 23.09 -30.93
N PHE A 30 -28.19 23.84 -31.20
CA PHE A 30 -26.82 23.44 -30.85
C PHE A 30 -26.64 23.38 -29.32
N TRP A 31 -27.14 24.37 -28.58
CA TRP A 31 -27.07 24.40 -27.12
C TRP A 31 -27.93 23.30 -26.47
N ILE A 32 -29.04 22.93 -27.09
CA ILE A 32 -29.84 21.78 -26.67
C ILE A 32 -29.04 20.48 -26.84
N GLY A 33 -28.37 20.29 -27.98
CA GLY A 33 -27.48 19.15 -28.22
C GLY A 33 -26.30 19.08 -27.24
N VAL A 34 -25.66 20.22 -26.96
CA VAL A 34 -24.60 20.35 -25.94
C VAL A 34 -25.15 20.01 -24.54
N GLY A 35 -26.37 20.42 -24.23
CA GLY A 35 -27.05 20.07 -22.98
C GLY A 35 -27.28 18.56 -22.83
N PHE A 36 -27.79 17.90 -23.87
CA PHE A 36 -27.97 16.43 -23.86
C PHE A 36 -26.64 15.68 -23.77
N PHE A 37 -25.62 16.12 -24.51
CA PHE A 37 -24.29 15.54 -24.43
C PHE A 37 -23.68 15.73 -23.03
N GLY A 38 -23.80 16.93 -22.46
CA GLY A 38 -23.35 17.23 -21.10
C GLY A 38 -24.07 16.39 -20.06
N LEU A 39 -25.38 16.20 -20.20
CA LEU A 39 -26.17 15.32 -19.35
C LEU A 39 -25.72 13.85 -19.47
N ALA A 40 -25.48 13.35 -20.69
CA ALA A 40 -25.01 11.99 -20.91
C ALA A 40 -23.63 11.77 -20.27
N VAL A 41 -22.71 12.72 -20.43
CA VAL A 41 -21.40 12.69 -19.76
C VAL A 41 -21.56 12.72 -18.24
N LEU A 42 -22.42 13.59 -17.71
CA LEU A 42 -22.68 13.66 -16.27
C LEU A 42 -23.22 12.34 -15.72
N VAL A 43 -24.17 11.71 -16.43
CA VAL A 43 -24.71 10.40 -16.05
C VAL A 43 -23.61 9.34 -16.04
N ILE A 44 -22.76 9.28 -17.07
CA ILE A 44 -21.65 8.31 -17.13
C ILE A 44 -20.65 8.54 -15.97
N LEU A 45 -20.32 9.80 -15.69
CA LEU A 45 -19.40 10.17 -14.61
C LEU A 45 -19.95 9.84 -13.21
N LEU A 46 -21.27 9.99 -13.00
CA LEU A 46 -21.91 9.74 -11.70
C LEU A 46 -22.41 8.31 -11.53
N ALA A 47 -22.70 7.58 -12.60
CA ALA A 47 -23.24 6.23 -12.53
C ALA A 47 -22.29 5.28 -11.79
N ASN A 48 -21.01 5.28 -12.14
CA ASN A 48 -20.05 4.37 -11.52
C ASN A 48 -19.86 4.64 -10.00
N PRO A 49 -19.64 5.88 -9.54
CA PRO A 49 -19.63 6.20 -8.10
C PRO A 49 -20.91 5.81 -7.36
N LEU A 50 -22.08 6.04 -7.96
CA LEU A 50 -23.38 5.72 -7.34
C LEU A 50 -23.61 4.20 -7.24
N ILE A 51 -23.30 3.46 -8.30
CA ILE A 51 -23.37 1.99 -8.30
C ILE A 51 -22.40 1.44 -7.25
N TYR A 52 -21.17 1.94 -7.20
CA TYR A 52 -20.19 1.55 -6.20
C TYR A 52 -20.69 1.82 -4.78
N PHE A 53 -21.18 3.05 -4.51
CA PHE A 53 -21.74 3.43 -3.22
C PHE A 53 -22.88 2.49 -2.79
N TRP A 54 -23.81 2.21 -3.69
CA TRP A 54 -24.95 1.33 -3.37
C TRP A 54 -24.53 -0.12 -3.14
N THR A 55 -23.63 -0.64 -3.98
CA THR A 55 -23.13 -2.02 -3.87
C THR A 55 -22.37 -2.22 -2.55
N GLU A 56 -21.50 -1.28 -2.20
CA GLU A 56 -20.78 -1.28 -0.92
C GLU A 56 -21.74 -1.13 0.27
N ALA A 57 -22.70 -0.21 0.21
CA ALA A 57 -23.68 -0.04 1.27
C ALA A 57 -24.47 -1.33 1.55
N GLN A 58 -24.89 -2.05 0.50
CA GLN A 58 -25.56 -3.36 0.63
C GLN A 58 -24.62 -4.43 1.21
N TRP A 59 -23.35 -4.45 0.80
CA TRP A 59 -22.37 -5.39 1.34
C TRP A 59 -22.12 -5.14 2.84
N TYR A 60 -21.88 -3.90 3.25
CA TYR A 60 -21.71 -3.53 4.66
C TYR A 60 -22.98 -3.75 5.48
N GLN A 61 -24.16 -3.57 4.90
CA GLN A 61 -25.43 -3.91 5.54
C GLN A 61 -25.54 -5.42 5.82
N ALA A 62 -25.16 -6.27 4.86
CA ALA A 62 -25.15 -7.73 5.04
C ALA A 62 -24.18 -8.19 6.16
N LEU A 63 -23.14 -7.41 6.44
CA LEU A 63 -22.19 -7.64 7.53
C LEU A 63 -22.61 -7.02 8.87
N GLY A 64 -23.73 -6.27 8.93
CA GLY A 64 -24.14 -5.53 10.13
C GLY A 64 -23.28 -4.29 10.45
N LEU A 65 -22.47 -3.83 9.50
CA LEU A 65 -21.50 -2.73 9.65
C LEU A 65 -21.87 -1.48 8.84
N GLN A 66 -23.15 -1.32 8.47
CA GLN A 66 -23.63 -0.20 7.66
C GLN A 66 -23.31 1.17 8.25
N SER A 67 -23.40 1.31 9.59
CA SER A 67 -23.10 2.57 10.28
C SER A 67 -21.64 3.01 10.10
N VAL A 68 -20.69 2.07 10.09
CA VAL A 68 -19.26 2.33 9.88
C VAL A 68 -19.01 2.85 8.46
N TYR A 69 -19.64 2.23 7.47
CA TYR A 69 -19.54 2.68 6.08
C TYR A 69 -20.11 4.08 5.87
N LEU A 70 -21.31 4.34 6.39
CA LEU A 70 -21.94 5.66 6.28
C LEU A 70 -21.14 6.74 7.01
N ALA A 71 -20.60 6.45 8.19
CA ALA A 71 -19.72 7.36 8.90
C ALA A 71 -18.47 7.71 8.07
N ARG A 72 -17.81 6.70 7.49
CA ARG A 72 -16.69 6.91 6.55
C ARG A 72 -17.09 7.84 5.41
N VAL A 73 -18.15 7.54 4.67
CA VAL A 73 -18.58 8.35 3.51
C VAL A 73 -18.95 9.78 3.95
N GLN A 74 -19.56 9.94 5.12
CA GLN A 74 -19.91 11.25 5.68
C GLN A 74 -18.66 12.10 5.93
N TYR A 75 -17.62 11.55 6.58
CA TYR A 75 -16.36 12.29 6.79
C TYR A 75 -15.66 12.63 5.47
N GLN A 76 -15.67 11.72 4.50
CA GLN A 76 -15.15 11.98 3.15
C GLN A 76 -15.89 13.14 2.48
N ALA A 77 -17.22 13.16 2.58
CA ALA A 77 -18.05 14.22 2.01
C ALA A 77 -17.84 15.56 2.72
N TRP A 78 -17.70 15.57 4.06
CA TRP A 78 -17.41 16.78 4.84
C TRP A 78 -16.05 17.37 4.49
N LEU A 79 -15.01 16.54 4.39
CA LEU A 79 -13.67 16.99 3.97
C LEU A 79 -13.68 17.56 2.56
N PHE A 80 -14.33 16.88 1.62
CA PHE A 80 -14.48 17.36 0.25
C PHE A 80 -15.23 18.70 0.21
N ALA A 81 -16.41 18.79 0.82
CA ALA A 81 -17.25 19.98 0.78
C ALA A 81 -16.61 21.17 1.53
N GLY A 82 -16.02 20.91 2.71
CA GLY A 82 -15.35 21.92 3.52
C GLY A 82 -14.13 22.49 2.82
N SER A 83 -13.25 21.63 2.30
CA SER A 83 -12.09 22.08 1.53
C SER A 83 -12.53 22.82 0.25
N LEU A 84 -13.55 22.33 -0.45
CA LEU A 84 -14.03 22.95 -1.70
C LEU A 84 -14.55 24.36 -1.43
N LEU A 85 -15.35 24.51 -0.39
CA LEU A 85 -15.89 25.80 0.02
C LEU A 85 -14.76 26.77 0.39
N VAL A 86 -13.83 26.37 1.25
CA VAL A 86 -12.72 27.23 1.68
C VAL A 86 -11.83 27.60 0.50
N ALA A 87 -11.42 26.64 -0.33
CA ALA A 87 -10.59 26.91 -1.50
C ALA A 87 -11.29 27.85 -2.50
N PHE A 88 -12.58 27.63 -2.77
CA PHE A 88 -13.35 28.49 -3.66
C PHE A 88 -13.47 29.90 -3.11
N LEU A 89 -13.82 30.07 -1.82
CA LEU A 89 -13.96 31.39 -1.20
C LEU A 89 -12.63 32.17 -1.21
N VAL A 90 -11.51 31.50 -0.89
CA VAL A 90 -10.18 32.12 -0.93
C VAL A 90 -9.81 32.50 -2.36
N ALA A 91 -9.88 31.57 -3.32
CA ALA A 91 -9.50 31.83 -4.71
C ALA A 91 -10.40 32.88 -5.37
N ALA A 92 -11.73 32.76 -5.21
CA ALA A 92 -12.69 33.72 -5.72
C ALA A 92 -12.48 35.09 -5.07
N GLY A 93 -12.32 35.16 -3.75
CA GLY A 93 -12.04 36.42 -3.04
C GLY A 93 -10.82 37.14 -3.61
N ASN A 94 -9.73 36.42 -3.86
CA ASN A 94 -8.52 36.97 -4.48
C ASN A 94 -8.77 37.43 -5.94
N VAL A 95 -9.52 36.67 -6.74
CA VAL A 95 -9.93 37.10 -8.09
C VAL A 95 -10.75 38.39 -8.04
N LEU A 96 -11.70 38.49 -7.11
CA LEU A 96 -12.53 39.68 -6.93
C LEU A 96 -11.70 40.91 -6.57
N ILE A 97 -10.69 40.75 -5.69
CA ILE A 97 -9.75 41.81 -5.35
C ILE A 97 -8.94 42.22 -6.58
N ALA A 98 -8.43 41.24 -7.36
CA ALA A 98 -7.66 41.50 -8.57
C ALA A 98 -8.47 42.27 -9.63
N LEU A 99 -9.71 41.84 -9.89
CA LEU A 99 -10.63 42.50 -10.81
C LEU A 99 -10.98 43.93 -10.37
N ARG A 100 -11.21 44.14 -9.07
CA ARG A 100 -11.46 45.49 -8.51
C ARG A 100 -10.24 46.39 -8.67
N ALA A 101 -9.04 45.88 -8.39
CA ALA A 101 -7.79 46.64 -8.53
C ALA A 101 -7.51 47.06 -9.98
N ARG A 102 -7.88 46.23 -10.96
CA ARG A 102 -7.74 46.53 -12.39
C ARG A 102 -8.64 47.65 -12.89
N THR A 103 -9.85 47.77 -12.35
CA THR A 103 -10.82 48.75 -12.86
C THR A 103 -10.45 50.22 -12.60
N GLY A 104 -9.42 50.50 -11.79
CA GLY A 104 -8.81 51.83 -11.65
C GLY A 104 -9.71 52.93 -11.06
N GLY A 105 -9.09 53.86 -10.31
CA GLY A 105 -9.73 55.10 -9.86
C GLY A 105 -10.30 56.02 -10.97
N PRO A 106 -9.65 56.19 -12.14
CA PRO A 106 -10.11 57.18 -13.14
C PRO A 106 -11.40 56.79 -13.87
N LEU A 107 -11.67 55.49 -14.13
CA LEU A 107 -12.95 55.06 -14.72
C LEU A 107 -14.13 55.16 -13.73
N ARG A 108 -13.83 55.06 -12.42
CA ARG A 108 -14.79 55.32 -11.34
C ARG A 108 -15.09 56.81 -11.15
N ALA A 109 -14.10 57.68 -11.35
CA ALA A 109 -14.28 59.14 -11.32
C ALA A 109 -15.23 59.63 -12.42
N VAL A 110 -15.34 58.91 -13.54
CA VAL A 110 -16.25 59.19 -14.66
C VAL A 110 -17.59 58.43 -14.54
N GLY A 111 -17.88 57.79 -13.40
CA GLY A 111 -19.19 57.18 -13.12
C GLY A 111 -19.49 55.85 -13.84
N ILE A 112 -18.55 55.30 -14.61
CA ILE A 112 -18.74 54.05 -15.35
C ILE A 112 -18.57 52.87 -14.38
N ARG A 113 -19.67 52.45 -13.73
CA ARG A 113 -19.74 51.19 -12.99
C ARG A 113 -19.83 50.02 -13.97
N ARG A 114 -18.71 49.56 -14.52
CA ARG A 114 -18.71 48.22 -15.16
C ARG A 114 -19.02 47.18 -14.09
N ALA A 115 -20.02 46.34 -14.34
CA ALA A 115 -20.25 45.14 -13.55
C ALA A 115 -19.12 44.14 -13.85
N THR A 116 -17.94 44.34 -13.25
CA THR A 116 -16.72 43.56 -13.51
C THR A 116 -16.93 42.06 -13.34
N LEU A 117 -17.85 41.68 -12.43
CA LEU A 117 -18.31 40.33 -12.17
C LEU A 117 -19.03 39.65 -13.35
N ARG A 118 -19.80 40.43 -14.13
CA ARG A 118 -20.58 39.92 -15.28
C ARG A 118 -19.81 40.03 -16.61
N SER A 119 -18.56 40.50 -16.57
CA SER A 119 -17.69 40.50 -17.74
C SER A 119 -17.19 39.09 -18.04
N GLY A 120 -16.86 38.80 -19.30
CA GLY A 120 -16.29 37.49 -19.69
C GLY A 120 -15.02 37.14 -18.90
N VAL A 121 -14.18 38.13 -18.58
CA VAL A 121 -12.98 37.96 -17.76
C VAL A 121 -13.32 37.63 -16.30
N GLY A 122 -14.36 38.26 -15.75
CA GLY A 122 -14.83 37.96 -14.39
C GLY A 122 -15.39 36.54 -14.26
N LEU A 123 -16.21 36.12 -15.24
CA LEU A 123 -16.74 34.76 -15.30
C LEU A 123 -15.65 33.72 -15.53
N ALA A 124 -14.69 33.98 -16.42
CA ALA A 124 -13.55 33.11 -16.64
C ALA A 124 -12.67 32.99 -15.38
N GLY A 125 -12.42 34.09 -14.67
CA GLY A 125 -11.65 34.09 -13.42
C GLY A 125 -12.35 33.32 -12.29
N LEU A 126 -13.67 33.49 -12.13
CA LEU A 126 -14.45 32.70 -11.16
C LEU A 126 -14.56 31.22 -11.57
N GLY A 127 -14.67 30.93 -12.87
CA GLY A 127 -14.61 29.57 -13.40
C GLY A 127 -13.26 28.90 -13.12
N ALA A 128 -12.16 29.63 -13.30
CA ALA A 128 -10.82 29.16 -12.96
C ALA A 128 -10.65 28.96 -11.44
N ALA A 129 -11.19 29.85 -10.61
CA ALA A 129 -11.20 29.68 -9.15
C ALA A 129 -11.99 28.44 -8.72
N ALA A 130 -13.16 28.19 -9.34
CA ALA A 130 -13.95 26.97 -9.11
C ALA A 130 -13.19 25.71 -9.56
N LEU A 131 -12.52 25.76 -10.70
CA LEU A 131 -11.70 24.65 -11.20
C LEU A 131 -10.54 24.34 -10.25
N ILE A 132 -9.80 25.35 -9.79
CA ILE A 132 -8.72 25.19 -8.82
C ILE A 132 -9.25 24.59 -7.51
N ALA A 133 -10.37 25.11 -7.00
CA ALA A 133 -10.99 24.58 -5.80
C ALA A 133 -11.38 23.10 -5.96
N LEU A 134 -11.98 22.72 -7.09
CA LEU A 134 -12.31 21.32 -7.39
C LEU A 134 -11.06 20.44 -7.46
N ILE A 135 -9.99 20.89 -8.14
CA ILE A 135 -8.73 20.14 -8.25
C ILE A 135 -8.10 19.91 -6.88
N LEU A 136 -8.01 20.95 -6.05
CA LEU A 136 -7.43 20.86 -4.70
C LEU A 136 -8.27 20.00 -3.77
N SER A 137 -9.59 19.98 -3.93
CA SER A 137 -10.50 19.24 -3.05
C SER A 137 -10.76 17.79 -3.45
N ALA A 138 -10.58 17.43 -4.73
CA ALA A 138 -10.88 16.10 -5.25
C ALA A 138 -10.18 14.96 -4.48
N GLY A 139 -8.99 15.24 -3.91
CA GLY A 139 -8.20 14.26 -3.16
C GLY A 139 -8.43 14.25 -1.65
N VAL A 140 -8.96 15.32 -1.05
CA VAL A 140 -8.94 15.56 0.40
C VAL A 140 -9.80 14.55 1.15
N GLY A 141 -10.89 14.08 0.55
CA GLY A 141 -11.72 13.02 1.13
C GLY A 141 -10.95 11.72 1.43
N ARG A 142 -9.78 11.49 0.82
CA ARG A 142 -8.96 10.30 1.14
C ARG A 142 -8.35 10.34 2.55
N GLN A 143 -8.17 11.53 3.12
CA GLN A 143 -7.60 11.79 4.45
C GLN A 143 -8.64 11.68 5.57
N TRP A 144 -9.78 11.05 5.31
CA TRP A 144 -10.84 10.88 6.31
C TRP A 144 -10.37 10.10 7.54
N GLN A 145 -9.41 9.18 7.39
CA GLN A 145 -8.85 8.43 8.52
C GLN A 145 -8.09 9.37 9.45
N ASP A 146 -7.22 10.21 8.91
CA ASP A 146 -6.44 11.17 9.68
C ASP A 146 -7.36 12.17 10.40
N LEU A 147 -8.45 12.60 9.75
CA LEU A 147 -9.47 13.44 10.40
C LEU A 147 -10.15 12.71 11.57
N VAL A 148 -10.57 11.47 11.36
CA VAL A 148 -11.27 10.70 12.41
C VAL A 148 -10.33 10.42 13.59
N LEU A 149 -9.08 10.06 13.33
CA LEU A 149 -8.05 9.84 14.35
C LEU A 149 -7.74 11.13 15.13
N PHE A 150 -7.68 12.28 14.45
CA PHE A 150 -7.48 13.57 15.11
C PHE A 150 -8.67 13.94 16.01
N LEU A 151 -9.91 13.75 15.54
CA LEU A 151 -11.12 14.09 16.29
C LEU A 151 -11.36 13.17 17.49
N HIS A 152 -10.98 11.89 17.38
CA HIS A 152 -11.19 10.87 18.41
C HIS A 152 -9.86 10.37 18.98
N TYR A 153 -8.88 11.25 19.09
CA TYR A 153 -7.57 10.87 19.61
C TYR A 153 -7.67 10.39 21.06
N SER A 154 -6.79 9.47 21.45
CA SER A 154 -6.66 8.97 22.82
C SER A 154 -5.19 8.96 23.21
N ASP A 155 -4.86 9.42 24.42
CA ASP A 155 -3.49 9.40 24.93
C ASP A 155 -3.00 7.97 25.17
N SER A 156 -1.75 7.70 24.79
CA SER A 156 -1.11 6.40 25.01
C SER A 156 -0.48 6.30 26.40
N GLY A 157 -0.18 7.46 27.02
CA GLY A 157 0.54 7.55 28.29
C GLY A 157 2.05 7.35 28.13
N VAL A 158 2.54 7.13 26.92
CA VAL A 158 3.96 6.93 26.61
C VAL A 158 4.48 8.19 25.92
N ARG A 159 5.48 8.83 26.53
CA ARG A 159 6.12 10.03 25.99
C ARG A 159 7.47 9.72 25.40
N GLU A 160 7.75 10.27 24.23
CA GLU A 160 9.07 10.14 23.61
C GLU A 160 10.10 11.11 24.22
N PRO A 161 11.39 10.76 24.20
CA PRO A 161 12.42 11.46 24.97
C PRO A 161 12.96 12.74 24.33
N LEU A 162 12.67 13.01 23.05
CA LEU A 162 13.23 14.12 22.28
C LEU A 162 12.41 15.41 22.42
N PHE A 163 11.10 15.37 22.19
CA PHE A 163 10.21 16.53 22.31
C PHE A 163 9.24 16.44 23.51
N GLY A 164 9.23 15.30 24.23
CA GLY A 164 8.38 15.10 25.41
C GLY A 164 6.90 14.97 25.08
N LEU A 165 6.55 14.71 23.82
CA LEU A 165 5.17 14.55 23.37
C LEU A 165 4.71 13.09 23.52
N ASP A 166 3.41 12.88 23.69
CA ASP A 166 2.83 11.52 23.70
C ASP A 166 2.95 10.89 22.31
N VAL A 167 3.22 9.59 22.23
CA VAL A 167 3.29 8.84 20.96
C VAL A 167 2.02 9.02 20.12
N SER A 168 0.87 9.21 20.76
CA SER A 168 -0.43 9.42 20.08
C SER A 168 -0.49 10.71 19.28
N PHE A 169 0.28 11.74 19.65
CA PHE A 169 0.39 12.96 18.83
C PHE A 169 0.92 12.61 17.44
N TYR A 170 2.00 11.83 17.38
CA TYR A 170 2.67 11.44 16.16
C TYR A 170 1.77 10.52 15.31
N LEU A 171 1.16 9.51 15.94
CA LEU A 171 0.35 8.52 15.20
C LEU A 171 -1.04 9.04 14.78
N LEU A 172 -1.68 9.89 15.60
CA LEU A 172 -3.10 10.21 15.44
C LEU A 172 -3.37 11.66 15.02
N GLN A 173 -2.48 12.61 15.35
CA GLN A 173 -2.73 14.04 15.12
C GLN A 173 -1.85 14.64 14.02
N LEU A 174 -0.55 14.32 14.06
CA LEU A 174 0.46 14.87 13.15
C LEU A 174 0.12 14.65 11.66
N PRO A 175 -0.39 13.48 11.20
CA PRO A 175 -0.72 13.28 9.80
C PRO A 175 -1.74 14.30 9.26
N LEU A 176 -2.83 14.55 10.01
CA LEU A 176 -3.82 15.55 9.62
C LEU A 176 -3.22 16.97 9.58
N LEU A 177 -2.33 17.30 10.52
CA LEU A 177 -1.67 18.61 10.52
C LEU A 177 -0.80 18.80 9.26
N HIS A 178 -0.08 17.77 8.83
CA HIS A 178 0.64 17.80 7.55
C HIS A 178 -0.30 17.94 6.36
N ASP A 179 -1.41 17.20 6.35
CA ASP A 179 -2.41 17.27 5.29
C ASP A 179 -2.99 18.67 5.15
N VAL A 180 -3.36 19.31 6.26
CA VAL A 180 -3.88 20.68 6.29
C VAL A 180 -2.84 21.67 5.78
N VAL A 181 -1.60 21.60 6.26
CA VAL A 181 -0.54 22.53 5.83
C VAL A 181 -0.18 22.35 4.36
N ASN A 182 -0.08 21.12 3.87
CA ASN A 182 0.18 20.82 2.46
C ASN A 182 -0.96 21.30 1.57
N TRP A 183 -2.21 21.12 2.00
CA TRP A 183 -3.39 21.61 1.29
C TRP A 183 -3.44 23.15 1.24
N LEU A 184 -3.14 23.83 2.36
CA LEU A 184 -3.02 25.30 2.40
C LEU A 184 -1.91 25.82 1.50
N LEU A 185 -0.76 25.14 1.46
CA LEU A 185 0.35 25.50 0.58
C LEU A 185 -0.09 25.41 -0.89
N GLY A 186 -0.75 24.31 -1.27
CA GLY A 186 -1.34 24.14 -2.60
C GLY A 186 -2.37 25.22 -2.93
N LEU A 187 -3.25 25.56 -1.99
CA LEU A 187 -4.26 26.60 -2.12
C LEU A 187 -3.65 27.97 -2.40
N PHE A 188 -2.71 28.43 -1.55
CA PHE A 188 -2.12 29.75 -1.71
C PHE A 188 -1.20 29.82 -2.93
N PHE A 189 -0.49 28.74 -3.27
CA PHE A 189 0.33 28.67 -4.47
C PHE A 189 -0.52 28.75 -5.74
N MET A 190 -1.57 27.93 -5.88
CA MET A 190 -2.48 27.98 -7.02
C MET A 190 -3.23 29.31 -7.11
N THR A 191 -3.66 29.86 -5.97
CA THR A 191 -4.28 31.19 -5.91
C THR A 191 -3.30 32.28 -6.34
N GLY A 192 -2.03 32.18 -5.93
CA GLY A 192 -0.97 33.09 -6.38
C GLY A 192 -0.79 33.06 -7.89
N LEU A 193 -0.72 31.88 -8.50
CA LEU A 193 -0.66 31.73 -9.96
C LEU A 193 -1.89 32.34 -10.65
N LEU A 194 -3.09 32.07 -10.12
CA LEU A 194 -4.32 32.65 -10.63
C LEU A 194 -4.31 34.17 -10.55
N VAL A 195 -3.86 34.75 -9.43
CA VAL A 195 -3.76 36.21 -9.24
C VAL A 195 -2.73 36.82 -10.18
N VAL A 196 -1.58 36.18 -10.37
CA VAL A 196 -0.56 36.64 -11.34
C VAL A 196 -1.12 36.61 -12.75
N ALA A 197 -1.74 35.52 -13.19
CA ALA A 197 -2.39 35.44 -14.50
C ALA A 197 -3.49 36.50 -14.64
N ALA A 198 -4.30 36.67 -13.60
CA ALA A 198 -5.34 37.68 -13.50
C ALA A 198 -4.80 39.10 -13.38
N TYR A 199 -3.50 39.35 -13.20
CA TYR A 199 -2.89 40.68 -13.32
C TYR A 199 -2.07 40.86 -14.61
N ALA A 200 -1.52 39.79 -15.17
CA ALA A 200 -0.74 39.81 -16.41
C ALA A 200 -1.60 39.88 -17.68
N TRP A 201 -2.82 39.31 -17.67
CA TRP A 201 -3.70 39.27 -18.84
C TRP A 201 -4.25 40.66 -19.23
N ARG A 202 -3.92 41.24 -20.38
CA ARG A 202 -4.45 42.57 -20.80
C ARG A 202 -5.56 42.53 -21.85
N GLY A 203 -6.15 41.35 -22.08
CA GLY A 203 -7.14 41.12 -23.15
C GLY A 203 -6.47 40.35 -24.27
N ASP A 204 -5.52 41.02 -24.92
CA ASP A 204 -4.91 40.54 -26.17
C ASP A 204 -3.45 40.11 -25.97
N THR A 205 -2.83 40.53 -24.86
CA THR A 205 -1.42 40.27 -24.53
C THR A 205 -1.23 39.91 -23.05
N PHE A 206 -0.12 39.22 -22.75
CA PHE A 206 0.35 39.02 -21.38
C PHE A 206 1.53 39.95 -21.10
N ASP A 207 1.41 40.80 -20.08
CA ASP A 207 2.49 41.70 -19.64
C ASP A 207 2.68 41.58 -18.11
N LEU A 208 3.91 41.30 -17.69
CA LEU A 208 4.30 41.15 -16.28
C LEU A 208 4.61 42.47 -15.57
N ASN A 209 4.40 43.61 -16.23
CA ASN A 209 4.41 44.92 -15.58
C ASN A 209 3.16 45.11 -14.69
N LEU A 210 3.26 44.63 -13.46
CA LEU A 210 2.25 44.76 -12.41
C LEU A 210 2.20 46.20 -11.84
N SER A 211 0.99 46.65 -11.49
CA SER A 211 0.80 47.93 -10.80
C SER A 211 1.25 47.85 -9.33
N PRO A 212 1.54 48.97 -8.66
CA PRO A 212 1.90 48.96 -7.23
C PRO A 212 0.84 48.26 -6.34
N VAL A 213 -0.45 48.37 -6.71
CA VAL A 213 -1.55 47.69 -6.00
C VAL A 213 -1.50 46.18 -6.22
N ALA A 214 -1.19 45.73 -7.44
CA ALA A 214 -1.01 44.32 -7.75
C ALA A 214 0.19 43.71 -7.01
N ILE A 215 1.31 44.45 -6.91
CA ILE A 215 2.48 44.05 -6.12
C ILE A 215 2.11 43.89 -4.64
N ALA A 216 1.36 44.84 -4.07
CA ALA A 216 0.89 44.77 -2.68
C ALA A 216 0.01 43.53 -2.45
N HIS A 217 -0.96 43.30 -3.33
CA HIS A 217 -1.87 42.14 -3.24
C HIS A 217 -1.11 40.81 -3.37
N LEU A 218 -0.20 40.69 -4.34
CA LEU A 218 0.64 39.49 -4.50
C LEU A 218 1.54 39.27 -3.28
N SER A 219 2.02 40.34 -2.64
CA SER A 219 2.81 40.24 -1.41
C SER A 219 2.00 39.67 -0.24
N VAL A 220 0.68 39.93 -0.16
CA VAL A 220 -0.19 39.26 0.83
C VAL A 220 -0.26 37.76 0.58
N VAL A 221 -0.48 37.34 -0.67
CA VAL A 221 -0.56 35.92 -1.01
C VAL A 221 0.77 35.22 -0.74
N LEU A 222 1.89 35.84 -1.11
CA LEU A 222 3.23 35.34 -0.80
C LEU A 222 3.49 35.29 0.72
N ALA A 223 2.98 36.23 1.50
CA ALA A 223 3.09 36.20 2.96
C ALA A 223 2.32 35.00 3.55
N LEU A 224 1.12 34.71 3.04
CA LEU A 224 0.36 33.52 3.45
C LEU A 224 1.11 32.23 3.11
N ILE A 225 1.77 32.17 1.96
CA ILE A 225 2.68 31.06 1.60
C ILE A 225 3.83 30.98 2.61
N ALA A 226 4.49 32.10 2.93
CA ALA A 226 5.60 32.13 3.88
C ALA A 226 5.19 31.66 5.29
N PHE A 227 4.02 32.07 5.80
CA PHE A 227 3.50 31.57 7.08
C PHE A 227 3.14 30.08 7.02
N THR A 228 2.61 29.61 5.90
CA THR A 228 2.33 28.18 5.70
C THR A 228 3.62 27.36 5.66
N LEU A 229 4.68 27.89 5.03
CA LEU A 229 6.02 27.29 5.05
C LEU A 229 6.64 27.31 6.46
N ALA A 230 6.35 28.34 7.26
CA ALA A 230 6.74 28.36 8.66
C ALA A 230 6.06 27.23 9.45
N ALA A 231 4.74 27.07 9.30
CA ALA A 231 4.00 25.97 9.93
C ALA A 231 4.52 24.60 9.46
N SER A 232 4.80 24.45 8.16
CA SER A 232 5.39 23.22 7.59
C SER A 232 6.76 22.91 8.19
N ALA A 233 7.65 23.89 8.28
CA ALA A 233 8.97 23.72 8.89
C ALA A 233 8.89 23.40 10.39
N TRP A 234 7.92 23.97 11.09
CA TRP A 234 7.71 23.70 12.51
C TRP A 234 7.26 22.27 12.76
N LEU A 235 6.26 21.80 11.98
CA LEU A 235 5.75 20.42 12.04
C LEU A 235 6.79 19.41 11.58
N GLY A 236 7.57 19.72 10.54
CA GLY A 236 8.62 18.84 10.02
C GLY A 236 9.75 18.50 10.99
N ARG A 237 9.80 19.13 12.17
CA ARG A 237 10.69 18.72 13.27
C ARG A 237 10.24 17.42 13.92
N TYR A 238 8.93 17.17 13.96
CA TYR A 238 8.36 15.95 14.52
C TYR A 238 8.58 14.76 13.58
N ASP A 239 8.74 15.03 12.28
CA ASP A 239 9.05 14.00 11.28
C ASP A 239 10.42 13.31 11.49
N LEU A 240 11.31 13.90 12.29
CA LEU A 240 12.61 13.32 12.60
C LEU A 240 12.48 11.93 13.26
N LEU A 241 11.38 11.66 13.98
CA LEU A 241 11.13 10.36 14.60
C LEU A 241 10.70 9.27 13.60
N TYR A 242 10.37 9.62 12.36
CA TYR A 242 10.06 8.66 11.30
C TYR A 242 11.21 8.42 10.33
N GLN A 243 12.35 9.08 10.53
CA GLN A 243 13.49 8.89 9.64
C GLN A 243 14.12 7.52 9.85
N HIS A 244 14.61 6.96 8.76
CA HIS A 244 15.32 5.69 8.75
C HIS A 244 16.80 5.94 8.54
N HIS A 245 17.63 5.43 9.43
CA HIS A 245 19.08 5.60 9.44
C HIS A 245 19.75 4.23 9.49
N GLY A 246 20.11 3.68 8.33
CA GLY A 246 20.78 2.37 8.25
C GLY A 246 19.89 1.24 8.77
N VAL A 247 20.15 0.76 9.99
CA VAL A 247 19.40 -0.33 10.64
C VAL A 247 18.43 0.16 11.73
N VAL A 248 18.39 1.46 11.99
CA VAL A 248 17.66 2.09 13.11
C VAL A 248 16.56 2.99 12.56
N PHE A 249 15.38 3.00 13.17
CA PHE A 249 14.38 4.04 12.94
C PHE A 249 14.44 5.11 14.05
N GLY A 250 14.00 6.32 13.73
CA GLY A 250 14.03 7.45 14.65
C GLY A 250 15.18 8.42 14.42
N ALA A 251 15.15 9.52 15.19
CA ALA A 251 16.07 10.62 15.03
C ALA A 251 17.48 10.26 15.54
N GLY A 252 18.48 10.33 14.67
CA GLY A 252 19.90 10.20 15.04
C GLY A 252 20.53 11.49 15.54
N TYR A 253 21.85 11.44 15.80
CA TYR A 253 22.59 12.59 16.34
C TYR A 253 22.53 13.83 15.45
N ALA A 254 22.75 13.68 14.15
CA ALA A 254 22.72 14.80 13.21
C ALA A 254 21.30 15.37 13.05
N ASP A 255 20.27 14.55 13.22
CA ASP A 255 18.89 14.99 13.14
C ASP A 255 18.52 15.90 14.30
N VAL A 256 18.90 15.51 15.51
CA VAL A 256 18.64 16.28 16.73
C VAL A 256 19.50 17.55 16.80
N ASN A 257 20.79 17.44 16.49
CA ASN A 257 21.72 18.57 16.69
C ASN A 257 21.87 19.48 15.45
N ALA A 258 21.45 19.04 14.27
CA ALA A 258 21.53 19.84 13.05
C ALA A 258 20.15 20.09 12.42
N ARG A 259 19.38 19.03 12.11
CA ARG A 259 18.11 19.19 11.38
C ARG A 259 17.04 19.91 12.21
N ALA A 260 16.84 19.54 13.48
CA ALA A 260 15.86 20.18 14.34
C ALA A 260 16.13 21.70 14.52
N PRO A 261 17.36 22.14 14.84
CA PRO A 261 17.70 23.57 14.87
C PRO A 261 17.51 24.27 13.53
N ILE A 262 17.87 23.64 12.40
CA ILE A 262 17.65 24.21 11.06
C ILE A 262 16.17 24.42 10.80
N ALA A 263 15.33 23.44 11.11
CA ALA A 263 13.89 23.55 10.92
C ALA A 263 13.28 24.65 11.80
N ALA A 264 13.76 24.80 13.05
CA ALA A 264 13.37 25.92 13.92
C ALA A 264 13.82 27.29 13.34
N GLY A 265 15.06 27.38 12.85
CA GLY A 265 15.59 28.58 12.19
C GLY A 265 14.83 28.93 10.91
N ARG A 266 14.48 27.93 10.08
CA ARG A 266 13.64 28.08 8.89
C ARG A 266 12.24 28.55 9.22
N THR A 267 11.68 28.10 10.34
CA THR A 267 10.39 28.58 10.86
C THR A 267 10.46 30.07 11.16
N ALA A 268 11.42 30.49 11.99
CA ALA A 268 11.62 31.89 12.35
C ALA A 268 11.87 32.77 11.12
N LEU A 269 12.74 32.32 10.21
CA LEU A 269 13.01 33.01 8.95
C LEU A 269 11.75 33.18 8.11
N SER A 270 10.95 32.13 7.95
CA SER A 270 9.72 32.18 7.15
C SER A 270 8.68 33.14 7.76
N VAL A 271 8.57 33.20 9.09
CA VAL A 271 7.74 34.20 9.79
C VAL A 271 8.24 35.62 9.51
N LEU A 272 9.55 35.87 9.62
CA LEU A 272 10.14 37.18 9.35
C LEU A 272 9.95 37.62 7.88
N LEU A 273 10.14 36.70 6.93
CA LEU A 273 9.90 36.97 5.51
C LEU A 273 8.42 37.21 5.23
N GLY A 274 7.51 36.48 5.88
CA GLY A 274 6.06 36.75 5.83
C GLY A 274 5.72 38.15 6.34
N ALA A 275 6.28 38.57 7.47
CA ALA A 275 6.11 39.92 8.01
C ALA A 275 6.69 41.00 7.08
N LEU A 276 7.86 40.76 6.47
CA LEU A 276 8.47 41.65 5.47
C LEU A 276 7.61 41.79 4.21
N LEU A 277 7.00 40.70 3.74
CA LEU A 277 6.06 40.71 2.62
C LEU A 277 4.78 41.49 2.96
N LEU A 278 4.28 41.39 4.20
CA LEU A 278 3.18 42.24 4.67
C LEU A 278 3.58 43.72 4.74
N PHE A 279 4.80 44.03 5.19
CA PHE A 279 5.32 45.40 5.16
C PHE A 279 5.38 45.98 3.73
N ASN A 280 5.51 45.13 2.70
CA ASN A 280 5.47 45.57 1.30
C ASN A 280 4.10 46.14 0.87
N LEU A 281 3.05 46.06 1.69
CA LEU A 281 1.77 46.74 1.42
C LEU A 281 1.93 48.27 1.37
N VAL A 282 2.90 48.79 2.12
CA VAL A 282 3.23 50.22 2.18
C VAL A 282 4.23 50.59 1.09
N ARG A 283 5.31 49.81 0.91
CA ARG A 283 6.40 50.14 -0.01
C ARG A 283 6.12 49.78 -1.47
N ARG A 284 5.38 48.70 -1.72
CA ARG A 284 4.88 48.26 -3.04
C ARG A 284 5.97 48.10 -4.11
N ARG A 285 7.12 47.54 -3.73
CA ARG A 285 8.28 47.37 -4.63
C ARG A 285 8.48 45.89 -5.01
N TYR A 286 8.93 45.62 -6.23
CA TYR A 286 9.30 44.27 -6.69
C TYR A 286 10.52 43.69 -5.96
N ALA A 287 11.43 44.55 -5.53
CA ALA A 287 12.66 44.12 -4.87
C ALA A 287 12.40 43.31 -3.59
N ILE A 288 11.34 43.62 -2.84
CA ILE A 288 11.02 42.95 -1.57
C ILE A 288 10.60 41.49 -1.78
N PRO A 289 9.59 41.14 -2.61
CA PRO A 289 9.21 39.75 -2.82
C PRO A 289 10.31 38.94 -3.52
N ILE A 290 11.07 39.56 -4.43
CA ILE A 290 12.22 38.90 -5.07
C ILE A 290 13.29 38.57 -4.01
N ALA A 291 13.69 39.55 -3.19
CA ALA A 291 14.66 39.34 -2.12
C ALA A 291 14.19 38.29 -1.11
N ALA A 292 12.92 38.33 -0.69
CA ALA A 292 12.37 37.33 0.21
C ALA A 292 12.43 35.91 -0.37
N GLY A 293 12.05 35.75 -1.64
CA GLY A 293 12.16 34.46 -2.35
C GLY A 293 13.61 33.98 -2.47
N SER A 294 14.55 34.88 -2.80
CA SER A 294 15.98 34.56 -2.90
C SER A 294 16.58 34.16 -1.55
N ILE A 295 16.27 34.88 -0.47
CA ILE A 295 16.73 34.56 0.90
C ILE A 295 16.18 33.20 1.33
N TRP A 296 14.90 32.95 1.11
CA TRP A 296 14.28 31.67 1.43
C TRP A 296 14.95 30.52 0.66
N ALA A 297 15.18 30.69 -0.65
CA ALA A 297 15.84 29.68 -1.48
C ALA A 297 17.29 29.40 -1.04
N ALA A 298 18.06 30.45 -0.73
CA ALA A 298 19.42 30.30 -0.21
C ALA A 298 19.44 29.54 1.13
N ALA A 299 18.55 29.89 2.06
CA ALA A 299 18.43 29.19 3.33
C ALA A 299 18.00 27.72 3.17
N ALA A 300 17.13 27.42 2.19
CA ALA A 300 16.72 26.05 1.90
C ALA A 300 17.90 25.20 1.39
N ILE A 301 18.74 25.75 0.51
CA ILE A 301 19.95 25.08 0.02
C ILE A 301 20.93 24.80 1.17
N LEU A 302 21.20 25.81 2.00
CA LEU A 302 22.08 25.66 3.17
C LEU A 302 21.55 24.61 4.14
N GLY A 303 20.24 24.61 4.40
CA GLY A 303 19.57 23.65 5.27
C GLY A 303 19.62 22.21 4.75
N ALA A 304 19.75 22.00 3.45
CA ALA A 304 19.91 20.68 2.85
C ALA A 304 21.35 20.15 2.97
N ILE A 305 22.35 21.03 2.90
CA ILE A 305 23.77 20.66 2.90
C ILE A 305 24.28 20.41 4.32
N TYR A 306 23.92 21.28 5.27
CA TYR A 306 24.51 21.30 6.61
C TYR A 306 24.34 19.98 7.41
N PRO A 307 23.17 19.31 7.43
CA PRO A 307 23.04 18.03 8.13
C PRO A 307 23.98 16.95 7.59
N GLY A 308 24.20 16.92 6.27
CA GLY A 308 25.15 16.00 5.65
C GLY A 308 26.60 16.27 6.06
N LEU A 309 26.97 17.54 6.25
CA LEU A 309 28.29 17.90 6.79
C LEU A 309 28.44 17.43 8.24
N VAL A 310 27.44 17.67 9.09
CA VAL A 310 27.47 17.21 10.48
C VAL A 310 27.56 15.68 10.55
N GLN A 311 26.79 14.96 9.73
CA GLN A 311 26.86 13.50 9.67
C GLN A 311 28.27 13.02 9.28
N ASN A 312 28.86 13.59 8.24
CA ASN A 312 30.14 13.13 7.72
C ASN A 312 31.34 13.54 8.58
N VAL A 313 31.30 14.71 9.21
CA VAL A 313 32.44 15.29 9.94
C VAL A 313 32.37 15.01 11.44
N ALA A 314 31.17 15.02 12.05
CA ALA A 314 31.01 14.85 13.49
C ALA A 314 30.53 13.45 13.90
N VAL A 315 29.64 12.83 13.12
CA VAL A 315 29.03 11.53 13.49
C VAL A 315 29.88 10.37 13.01
N ARG A 316 30.14 10.24 11.70
CA ARG A 316 30.85 9.09 11.12
C ARG A 316 32.19 8.76 11.78
N PRO A 317 33.04 9.72 12.21
CA PRO A 317 34.30 9.40 12.89
C PRO A 317 34.14 8.73 14.26
N SER A 318 32.99 8.92 14.92
CA SER A 318 32.71 8.36 16.25
C SER A 318 31.23 7.95 16.38
N GLU A 319 30.74 7.19 15.40
CA GLU A 319 29.32 6.90 15.24
C GLU A 319 28.76 6.15 16.46
N LEU A 320 29.50 5.16 16.97
CA LEU A 320 29.07 4.41 18.17
C LEU A 320 28.85 5.32 19.38
N ASN A 321 29.72 6.30 19.63
CA ASN A 321 29.58 7.17 20.80
C ASN A 321 28.45 8.18 20.62
N GLN A 322 28.33 8.76 19.43
CA GLN A 322 27.32 9.80 19.14
C GLN A 322 25.91 9.22 18.99
N GLU A 323 25.78 8.04 18.39
CA GLU A 323 24.48 7.41 18.11
C GLU A 323 23.98 6.51 19.25
N ARG A 324 24.84 6.09 20.19
CA ARG A 324 24.48 5.22 21.32
C ARG A 324 23.19 5.63 22.05
N PRO A 325 22.97 6.89 22.48
CA PRO A 325 21.74 7.24 23.20
C PRO A 325 20.49 7.07 22.33
N TYR A 326 20.57 7.37 21.03
CA TYR A 326 19.45 7.23 20.10
C TYR A 326 19.14 5.76 19.82
N ILE A 327 20.18 4.94 19.62
CA ILE A 327 20.04 3.48 19.45
C ILE A 327 19.44 2.83 20.70
N GLN A 328 19.85 3.25 21.90
CA GLN A 328 19.29 2.74 23.16
C GLN A 328 17.80 3.06 23.29
N ASN A 329 17.40 4.28 22.89
CA ASN A 329 15.99 4.66 22.86
C ASN A 329 15.21 3.79 21.86
N GLU A 330 15.74 3.61 20.64
CA GLU A 330 15.10 2.77 19.63
C GLU A 330 14.88 1.33 20.12
N ILE A 331 15.94 0.70 20.67
CA ILE A 331 15.83 -0.66 21.22
C ILE A 331 14.76 -0.71 22.31
N LYS A 332 14.75 0.27 23.22
CA LYS A 332 13.77 0.34 24.31
C LYS A 332 12.34 0.44 23.78
N TYR A 333 12.06 1.42 22.90
CA TYR A 333 10.71 1.66 22.40
C TYR A 333 10.24 0.58 21.43
N THR A 334 11.14 -0.03 20.64
CA THR A 334 10.83 -1.18 19.81
C THR A 334 10.46 -2.39 20.67
N ARG A 335 11.26 -2.71 21.69
CA ARG A 335 10.93 -3.80 22.62
C ARG A 335 9.62 -3.55 23.35
N GLN A 336 9.33 -2.29 23.71
CA GLN A 336 8.05 -1.93 24.29
C GLN A 336 6.89 -2.13 23.32
N ALA A 337 7.02 -1.67 22.07
CA ALA A 337 5.97 -1.77 21.06
C ALA A 337 5.63 -3.23 20.70
N TYR A 338 6.63 -4.10 20.61
CA TYR A 338 6.44 -5.53 20.34
C TYR A 338 6.15 -6.37 21.59
N GLY A 339 6.12 -5.78 22.79
CA GLY A 339 5.91 -6.52 24.05
C GLY A 339 7.06 -7.47 24.41
N LEU A 340 8.29 -7.18 23.99
CA LEU A 340 9.49 -8.01 24.20
C LEU A 340 10.25 -7.68 25.50
N GLN A 341 9.63 -6.95 26.41
CA GLN A 341 10.29 -6.48 27.62
C GLN A 341 10.45 -7.59 28.65
N ASP A 342 9.49 -8.52 28.68
CA ASP A 342 9.41 -9.61 29.65
C ASP A 342 9.87 -10.96 29.09
N VAL A 343 10.59 -10.95 27.96
CA VAL A 343 11.10 -12.18 27.32
C VAL A 343 12.36 -12.63 28.03
N GLN A 344 12.32 -13.83 28.60
CA GLN A 344 13.49 -14.48 29.20
C GLN A 344 14.33 -15.14 28.10
N ALA A 345 15.55 -14.63 27.90
CA ALA A 345 16.52 -15.29 27.04
C ALA A 345 17.20 -16.42 27.82
N GLN A 346 17.12 -17.65 27.30
CA GLN A 346 17.92 -18.77 27.77
C GLN A 346 18.99 -19.09 26.74
N GLN A 347 20.24 -19.18 27.18
CA GLN A 347 21.32 -19.64 26.31
C GLN A 347 21.39 -21.17 26.37
N PHE A 348 21.12 -21.81 25.24
CA PHE A 348 21.35 -23.24 25.04
C PHE A 348 22.75 -23.44 24.45
N GLN A 349 23.69 -24.01 25.22
CA GLN A 349 25.08 -24.18 24.79
C GLN A 349 25.31 -25.48 23.99
N GLY A 350 24.47 -26.50 24.16
CA GLY A 350 24.48 -27.72 23.36
C GLY A 350 25.67 -28.67 23.61
N ASP A 351 26.41 -28.46 24.69
CA ASP A 351 27.66 -29.14 25.04
C ASP A 351 27.53 -30.11 26.24
N ALA A 352 26.31 -30.45 26.62
CA ALA A 352 26.05 -31.44 27.67
C ALA A 352 26.61 -32.82 27.24
N PRO A 353 27.40 -33.50 28.09
CA PRO A 353 27.94 -34.81 27.77
C PRO A 353 26.81 -35.84 27.68
N LEU A 354 26.66 -36.46 26.51
CA LEU A 354 25.62 -37.46 26.23
C LEU A 354 25.96 -38.77 26.95
N THR A 355 25.08 -39.26 27.83
CA THR A 355 25.23 -40.57 28.47
C THR A 355 24.42 -41.64 27.75
N ALA A 356 24.79 -42.92 27.92
CA ALA A 356 23.99 -44.04 27.40
C ALA A 356 22.57 -44.06 27.99
N ALA A 357 22.41 -43.59 29.23
CA ALA A 357 21.10 -43.46 29.87
C ALA A 357 20.23 -42.42 29.14
N ASP A 358 20.79 -41.28 28.73
CA ASP A 358 20.06 -40.23 27.99
C ASP A 358 19.52 -40.75 26.65
N VAL A 359 20.36 -41.50 25.91
CA VAL A 359 19.94 -42.15 24.65
C VAL A 359 18.84 -43.19 24.90
N SER A 360 18.95 -43.96 25.99
CA SER A 360 17.94 -44.97 26.33
C SER A 360 16.60 -44.35 26.75
N ASN A 361 16.65 -43.20 27.44
CA ASN A 361 15.47 -42.51 27.97
C ASN A 361 14.75 -41.68 26.89
N ASP A 362 15.46 -41.22 25.86
CA ASP A 362 14.87 -40.40 24.79
C ASP A 362 14.74 -41.15 23.45
N GLN A 363 14.06 -42.29 23.50
CA GLN A 363 13.76 -43.08 22.29
C GLN A 363 12.95 -42.29 21.26
N THR A 364 12.11 -41.34 21.69
CA THR A 364 11.32 -40.52 20.77
C THR A 364 12.22 -39.64 19.91
N THR A 365 13.23 -38.99 20.49
CA THR A 365 14.18 -38.20 19.69
C THR A 365 15.02 -39.09 18.78
N ILE A 366 15.51 -40.24 19.26
CA ILE A 366 16.32 -41.18 18.46
C ILE A 366 15.53 -41.73 17.26
N GLN A 367 14.28 -42.15 17.49
CA GLN A 367 13.40 -42.65 16.42
C GLN A 367 12.96 -41.57 15.43
N ASN A 368 13.22 -40.30 15.73
CA ASN A 368 12.90 -39.16 14.87
C ASN A 368 14.15 -38.40 14.40
N LEU A 369 15.33 -38.99 14.59
CA LEU A 369 16.57 -38.41 14.12
C LEU A 369 16.61 -38.47 12.59
N ARG A 370 16.67 -37.31 11.96
CA ARG A 370 16.61 -37.20 10.50
C ARG A 370 17.93 -37.67 9.88
N LEU A 371 17.87 -38.80 9.18
CA LEU A 371 18.97 -39.38 8.41
C LEU A 371 19.04 -38.80 6.98
N TRP A 372 17.92 -38.30 6.48
CA TRP A 372 17.78 -37.83 5.10
C TRP A 372 17.96 -36.30 4.96
N ASP A 373 18.55 -35.86 3.85
CA ASP A 373 18.45 -34.46 3.39
C ASP A 373 17.30 -34.37 2.39
N TYR A 374 16.40 -33.42 2.59
CA TYR A 374 15.18 -33.26 1.80
C TYR A 374 15.47 -32.97 0.31
N ARG A 375 16.65 -32.42 -0.02
CA ARG A 375 17.02 -32.07 -1.41
C ARG A 375 17.31 -33.30 -2.28
N PRO A 376 18.26 -34.20 -1.92
CA PRO A 376 18.47 -35.42 -2.69
C PRO A 376 17.29 -36.40 -2.58
N LEU A 377 16.52 -36.37 -1.49
CA LEU A 377 15.33 -37.21 -1.36
C LEU A 377 14.27 -36.88 -2.42
N LEU A 378 14.10 -35.60 -2.77
CA LEU A 378 13.17 -35.18 -3.81
C LEU A 378 13.44 -35.88 -5.14
N ASP A 379 14.71 -35.99 -5.54
CA ASP A 379 15.11 -36.70 -6.76
C ASP A 379 14.79 -38.19 -6.66
N THR A 380 15.03 -38.80 -5.49
CA THR A 380 14.68 -40.21 -5.23
C THR A 380 13.18 -40.45 -5.30
N TYR A 381 12.35 -39.55 -4.75
CA TYR A 381 10.89 -39.59 -4.87
C TYR A 381 10.47 -39.43 -6.33
N ALA A 382 11.07 -38.47 -7.05
CA ALA A 382 10.79 -38.28 -8.46
C ALA A 382 11.16 -39.50 -9.33
N GLN A 383 12.20 -40.25 -8.96
CA GLN A 383 12.60 -41.46 -9.69
C GLN A 383 11.72 -42.67 -9.34
N LEU A 384 11.49 -42.91 -8.05
CA LEU A 384 10.82 -44.13 -7.58
C LEU A 384 9.29 -44.01 -7.54
N GLN A 385 8.77 -42.82 -7.25
CA GLN A 385 7.37 -42.61 -6.89
C GLN A 385 6.56 -41.83 -7.94
N THR A 386 7.15 -41.40 -9.06
CA THR A 386 6.44 -40.63 -10.09
C THR A 386 5.41 -41.47 -10.84
N ILE A 387 5.66 -42.76 -11.11
CA ILE A 387 4.78 -43.77 -11.76
C ILE A 387 4.22 -43.40 -13.16
N ARG A 388 3.99 -42.13 -13.47
CA ARG A 388 3.51 -41.56 -14.74
C ARG A 388 4.23 -40.24 -14.99
N THR A 389 4.58 -39.95 -16.23
CA THR A 389 5.39 -38.79 -16.62
C THR A 389 4.75 -37.43 -16.33
N TYR A 390 3.43 -37.39 -16.14
CA TYR A 390 2.69 -36.18 -15.81
C TYR A 390 2.55 -35.93 -14.30
N TYR A 391 3.02 -36.85 -13.45
CA TYR A 391 3.15 -36.59 -12.03
C TYR A 391 4.54 -36.04 -11.71
N LEU A 392 4.60 -35.21 -10.67
CA LEU A 392 5.85 -34.67 -10.16
C LEU A 392 5.71 -34.36 -8.66
N PHE A 393 6.85 -34.25 -8.00
CA PHE A 393 6.98 -33.78 -6.63
C PHE A 393 7.70 -32.44 -6.67
N HIS A 394 7.20 -31.45 -5.94
CA HIS A 394 7.76 -30.09 -5.93
C HIS A 394 8.74 -29.86 -4.78
N ASP A 395 8.48 -30.48 -3.64
CA ASP A 395 9.21 -30.33 -2.39
C ASP A 395 9.06 -31.59 -1.53
N ILE A 396 9.85 -31.65 -0.46
CA ILE A 396 9.72 -32.63 0.62
C ILE A 396 9.49 -31.83 1.89
N ASP A 397 8.32 -31.97 2.48
CA ASP A 397 7.97 -31.38 3.77
C ASP A 397 8.30 -32.33 4.92
N LEU A 398 8.59 -31.75 6.08
CA LEU A 398 8.84 -32.48 7.32
C LEU A 398 7.66 -32.26 8.27
N ASP A 399 6.97 -33.34 8.60
CA ASP A 399 5.80 -33.26 9.46
C ASP A 399 5.72 -34.49 10.38
N ARG A 400 4.92 -34.41 11.44
CA ARG A 400 4.89 -35.41 12.51
C ARG A 400 3.50 -36.01 12.66
N TYR A 401 3.44 -37.33 12.60
CA TYR A 401 2.22 -38.11 12.66
C TYR A 401 2.30 -39.20 13.73
N ARG A 402 1.14 -39.69 14.16
CA ARG A 402 1.07 -40.94 14.93
C ARG A 402 0.76 -42.09 13.98
N ILE A 403 1.72 -42.97 13.77
CA ILE A 403 1.57 -44.20 12.98
C ILE A 403 1.66 -45.38 13.93
N ASP A 404 0.64 -46.24 13.94
CA ASP A 404 0.54 -47.41 14.83
C ASP A 404 0.76 -47.09 16.32
N GLY A 405 0.33 -45.90 16.75
CA GLY A 405 0.49 -45.41 18.12
C GLY A 405 1.83 -44.73 18.41
N ASN A 406 2.80 -44.81 17.51
CA ASN A 406 4.13 -44.22 17.66
C ASN A 406 4.19 -42.83 17.03
N TYR A 407 4.80 -41.87 17.73
CA TYR A 407 5.00 -40.52 17.22
C TYR A 407 6.23 -40.49 16.31
N GLN A 408 5.99 -40.34 15.01
CA GLN A 408 7.01 -40.42 13.97
C GLN A 408 6.99 -39.17 13.09
N GLN A 409 8.19 -38.68 12.77
CA GLN A 409 8.44 -37.62 11.84
C GLN A 409 8.65 -38.23 10.46
N LEU A 410 7.91 -37.71 9.49
CA LEU A 410 7.89 -38.15 8.12
C LEU A 410 8.42 -37.05 7.21
N GLU A 411 9.06 -37.50 6.17
CA GLU A 411 9.28 -36.75 4.95
C GLU A 411 8.09 -37.05 4.05
N ILE A 412 7.34 -36.02 3.68
CA ILE A 412 6.11 -36.17 2.91
C ILE A 412 6.14 -35.25 1.71
N SER A 413 5.60 -35.73 0.59
CA SER A 413 5.44 -34.93 -0.61
C SER A 413 4.14 -35.25 -1.31
N ALA A 414 3.43 -34.21 -1.74
CA ALA A 414 2.24 -34.35 -2.54
C ALA A 414 2.61 -34.74 -3.97
N ARG A 415 1.97 -35.79 -4.49
CA ARG A 415 2.14 -36.16 -5.91
C ARG A 415 1.25 -35.26 -6.75
N GLU A 416 1.83 -34.21 -7.31
CA GLU A 416 1.13 -33.20 -8.09
C GLU A 416 1.10 -33.54 -9.58
N LEU A 417 0.10 -32.99 -10.27
CA LEU A 417 -0.14 -33.21 -11.69
C LEU A 417 0.32 -31.99 -12.49
N ASP A 418 1.16 -32.24 -13.50
CA ASP A 418 1.51 -31.26 -14.53
C ASP A 418 0.83 -31.59 -15.86
N SER A 419 -0.21 -30.81 -16.17
CA SER A 419 -0.97 -30.95 -17.41
C SER A 419 -0.15 -30.68 -18.68
N ALA A 420 0.98 -29.96 -18.59
CA ALA A 420 1.87 -29.72 -19.73
C ALA A 420 2.69 -30.96 -20.11
N LYS A 421 2.86 -31.91 -19.19
CA LYS A 421 3.54 -33.19 -19.42
C LYS A 421 2.62 -34.30 -19.93
N LEU A 422 1.32 -34.01 -20.11
CA LEU A 422 0.43 -34.91 -20.84
C LEU A 422 0.85 -35.00 -22.32
N PRO A 423 0.69 -36.18 -22.97
CA PRO A 423 0.88 -36.29 -24.41
C PRO A 423 0.09 -35.23 -25.16
N SER A 424 0.62 -34.70 -26.27
CA SER A 424 0.00 -33.57 -26.99
C SER A 424 -1.44 -33.87 -27.43
N GLN A 425 -1.74 -35.13 -27.78
CA GLN A 425 -3.09 -35.59 -28.13
C GLN A 425 -4.06 -35.58 -26.93
N ALA A 426 -3.53 -35.65 -25.71
CA ALA A 426 -4.28 -35.66 -24.46
C ALA A 426 -4.42 -34.26 -23.82
N GLN A 427 -3.78 -33.22 -24.36
CA GLN A 427 -3.91 -31.82 -23.90
C GLN A 427 -5.20 -31.15 -24.42
N THR A 428 -6.33 -31.85 -24.36
CA THR A 428 -7.63 -31.28 -24.73
C THR A 428 -8.21 -30.47 -23.57
N TRP A 429 -9.09 -29.51 -23.88
CA TRP A 429 -9.78 -28.73 -22.85
C TRP A 429 -10.50 -29.62 -21.82
N VAL A 430 -11.14 -30.71 -22.29
CA VAL A 430 -11.82 -31.68 -21.41
C VAL A 430 -10.83 -32.34 -20.46
N ASN A 431 -9.68 -32.78 -20.96
CA ASN A 431 -8.68 -33.43 -20.12
C ASN A 431 -8.07 -32.46 -19.10
N GLN A 432 -7.77 -31.23 -19.49
CA GLN A 432 -7.17 -30.24 -18.58
C GLN A 432 -8.16 -29.65 -17.56
N ARG A 433 -9.47 -29.63 -17.86
CA ARG A 433 -10.48 -28.99 -17.01
C ARG A 433 -11.39 -29.96 -16.26
N LEU A 434 -11.50 -31.20 -16.72
CA LEU A 434 -12.46 -32.18 -16.18
C LEU A 434 -11.83 -33.51 -15.75
N VAL A 435 -10.76 -33.98 -16.42
CA VAL A 435 -10.15 -35.29 -16.12
C VAL A 435 -8.91 -35.14 -15.24
N TYR A 436 -7.86 -34.52 -15.76
CA TYR A 436 -6.59 -34.27 -15.11
C TYR A 436 -6.62 -32.89 -14.44
N THR A 437 -7.32 -32.81 -13.31
CA THR A 437 -7.54 -31.55 -12.59
C THR A 437 -6.72 -31.42 -11.31
N HIS A 438 -6.20 -32.53 -10.79
CA HIS A 438 -5.45 -32.59 -9.54
C HIS A 438 -4.46 -33.76 -9.54
N GLY A 439 -3.46 -33.65 -8.66
CA GLY A 439 -2.56 -34.73 -8.29
C GLY A 439 -3.28 -35.85 -7.53
N TYR A 440 -2.63 -37.00 -7.36
CA TYR A 440 -3.22 -38.14 -6.65
C TYR A 440 -2.21 -38.82 -5.72
N SER A 441 -2.61 -38.95 -4.45
CA SER A 441 -1.82 -39.53 -3.35
C SER A 441 -0.64 -38.66 -2.88
N VAL A 442 0.01 -39.15 -1.83
CA VAL A 442 1.26 -38.63 -1.26
C VAL A 442 2.29 -39.75 -1.26
N ALA A 443 3.56 -39.39 -1.33
CA ALA A 443 4.65 -40.26 -0.93
C ALA A 443 5.13 -39.79 0.44
N ALA A 444 5.34 -40.71 1.38
CA ALA A 444 5.87 -40.41 2.69
C ALA A 444 6.77 -41.52 3.20
N SER A 445 7.89 -41.13 3.82
CA SER A 445 8.86 -42.03 4.46
C SER A 445 9.27 -41.50 5.83
N PRO A 446 9.52 -42.35 6.84
CA PRO A 446 10.07 -41.91 8.11
C PRO A 446 11.45 -41.29 7.93
N VAL A 447 11.73 -40.22 8.66
CA VAL A 447 13.02 -39.50 8.59
C VAL A 447 14.20 -40.35 9.05
N SER A 448 13.95 -41.41 9.81
CA SER A 448 14.93 -42.23 10.53
C SER A 448 15.04 -43.66 10.02
N ALA A 449 14.30 -44.01 8.97
CA ALA A 449 14.25 -45.37 8.42
C ALA A 449 14.86 -45.42 7.02
N VAL A 450 15.53 -46.54 6.75
CA VAL A 450 16.22 -46.84 5.49
C VAL A 450 15.96 -48.31 5.18
N VAL A 451 15.61 -48.63 3.94
CA VAL A 451 15.50 -50.01 3.46
C VAL A 451 16.79 -50.45 2.75
N ASP A 452 16.81 -51.68 2.24
CA ASP A 452 17.95 -52.21 1.48
C ASP A 452 18.39 -51.22 0.38
N GLU A 453 19.70 -51.19 0.12
CA GLU A 453 20.35 -50.30 -0.87
C GLU A 453 20.34 -48.80 -0.54
N GLY A 454 19.93 -48.42 0.68
CA GLY A 454 19.99 -47.02 1.11
C GLY A 454 18.85 -46.18 0.54
N LEU A 455 17.67 -46.78 0.37
CA LEU A 455 16.46 -46.11 -0.13
C LEU A 455 15.50 -45.74 1.01
N PRO A 456 14.62 -44.75 0.81
CA PRO A 456 13.61 -44.37 1.81
C PRO A 456 12.59 -45.50 2.03
N ASP A 457 12.25 -45.72 3.30
CA ASP A 457 11.19 -46.65 3.70
C ASP A 457 9.82 -45.99 3.54
N TYR A 458 9.05 -46.33 2.52
CA TYR A 458 7.77 -45.67 2.24
C TYR A 458 6.65 -46.22 3.12
N VAL A 459 6.15 -45.40 4.05
CA VAL A 459 4.90 -45.65 4.79
C VAL A 459 3.65 -45.29 3.98
N ALA A 460 3.80 -44.36 3.04
CA ALA A 460 2.82 -44.09 2.01
C ALA A 460 3.54 -43.98 0.67
N GLY A 461 3.10 -44.75 -0.31
CA GLY A 461 3.76 -44.82 -1.61
C GLY A 461 2.85 -45.43 -2.65
N ASP A 462 3.29 -45.35 -3.89
CA ASP A 462 2.65 -45.84 -5.09
C ASP A 462 1.25 -45.25 -5.35
N ILE A 463 0.54 -45.84 -6.31
CA ILE A 463 -0.90 -45.64 -6.53
C ILE A 463 -1.52 -47.01 -6.24
N SER A 464 -2.21 -47.15 -5.11
CA SER A 464 -2.93 -48.39 -4.80
C SER A 464 -3.95 -48.65 -5.92
N GLU A 465 -3.78 -49.73 -6.71
CA GLU A 465 -4.89 -50.25 -7.54
C GLU A 465 -6.01 -50.64 -6.56
N PRO A 466 -7.27 -50.19 -6.78
CA PRO A 466 -8.39 -50.77 -6.05
C PRO A 466 -8.45 -52.27 -6.32
N ASP A 467 -8.52 -53.05 -5.24
CA ASP A 467 -8.51 -54.53 -5.23
C ASP A 467 -9.42 -55.14 -6.31
N ARG A 468 -8.80 -55.86 -7.27
CA ARG A 468 -9.47 -56.56 -8.38
C ARG A 468 -10.49 -57.62 -7.92
N ARG A 469 -10.55 -57.93 -6.62
CA ARG A 469 -11.48 -58.92 -6.03
C ARG A 469 -12.92 -58.43 -5.86
N GLU A 470 -13.20 -57.12 -5.97
CA GLU A 470 -14.56 -56.59 -5.80
C GLU A 470 -15.38 -56.59 -7.11
N GLN A 471 -14.73 -56.63 -8.29
CA GLN A 471 -15.42 -56.69 -9.60
C GLN A 471 -15.95 -58.09 -9.96
N ASP A 472 -15.25 -59.16 -9.58
CA ASP A 472 -15.71 -60.53 -9.87
C ASP A 472 -16.90 -60.99 -9.00
N ARG A 473 -17.21 -60.29 -7.90
CA ARG A 473 -18.39 -60.59 -7.07
C ARG A 473 -19.71 -60.15 -7.70
N HIS A 474 -19.69 -59.17 -8.59
CA HIS A 474 -20.92 -58.67 -9.20
C HIS A 474 -21.37 -59.44 -10.46
N LEU A 475 -20.52 -60.32 -11.01
CA LEU A 475 -20.82 -61.08 -12.23
C LEU A 475 -21.19 -62.55 -12.02
N ARG A 476 -21.14 -63.08 -10.78
CA ARG A 476 -21.56 -64.47 -10.47
C ARG A 476 -22.59 -64.55 -9.35
N GLY A 477 -23.72 -63.88 -9.55
CA GLY A 477 -24.95 -64.17 -8.80
C GLY A 477 -25.71 -65.35 -9.43
N GLY A 478 -25.32 -66.58 -9.10
CA GLY A 478 -25.98 -67.79 -9.62
C GLY A 478 -25.68 -69.06 -8.81
N SER A 479 -26.49 -69.29 -7.78
CA SER A 479 -26.97 -70.60 -7.29
C SER A 479 -25.96 -71.78 -7.16
N ARG A 480 -25.66 -72.14 -5.89
CA ARG A 480 -25.89 -73.45 -5.20
C ARG A 480 -24.69 -74.07 -4.44
N ARG A 481 -25.03 -74.38 -3.19
CA ARG A 481 -24.75 -75.57 -2.34
C ARG A 481 -23.32 -75.89 -1.88
N ALA A 482 -23.27 -76.19 -0.58
CA ALA A 482 -22.12 -76.55 0.23
C ALA A 482 -21.59 -77.97 -0.05
N HIS A 483 -20.26 -78.11 0.01
CA HIS A 483 -19.58 -79.31 0.50
C HIS A 483 -18.21 -78.91 1.08
N GLY A 484 -17.90 -79.42 2.27
CA GLY A 484 -16.64 -79.16 2.97
C GLY A 484 -15.50 -80.06 2.49
N ARG A 485 -14.27 -79.54 2.60
CA ARG A 485 -13.02 -80.29 2.83
C ARG A 485 -11.89 -79.33 3.24
N ASN A 486 -10.91 -79.91 3.92
CA ASN A 486 -9.85 -79.34 4.77
C ASN A 486 -8.64 -78.75 4.02
N GLN A 487 -7.97 -77.79 4.69
CA GLN A 487 -6.55 -77.31 4.61
C GLN A 487 -6.08 -76.37 3.46
N PRO A 488 -4.97 -75.61 3.62
CA PRO A 488 -4.43 -74.88 4.78
C PRO A 488 -4.17 -73.36 4.49
N HIS A 489 -3.82 -72.58 5.52
CA HIS A 489 -3.54 -71.13 5.47
C HIS A 489 -2.46 -70.72 4.44
N PRO A 490 -2.61 -69.52 3.85
CA PRO A 490 -1.48 -68.60 3.78
C PRO A 490 -1.81 -67.21 4.35
N VAL A 491 -0.78 -66.62 4.94
CA VAL A 491 -0.67 -65.27 5.48
C VAL A 491 -1.21 -64.25 4.47
N GLY A 492 -2.24 -63.50 4.86
CA GLY A 492 -2.84 -62.45 4.05
C GLY A 492 -2.88 -61.16 4.84
N ALA A 493 -1.95 -60.25 4.53
CA ALA A 493 -2.04 -58.84 4.93
C ALA A 493 -3.36 -58.26 4.42
N ALA A 494 -4.13 -57.64 5.30
CA ALA A 494 -5.35 -56.94 4.95
C ALA A 494 -4.99 -55.64 4.19
N PRO A 495 -5.68 -55.30 3.10
CA PRO A 495 -5.46 -54.03 2.41
C PRO A 495 -5.98 -52.88 3.27
N TRP A 496 -5.11 -51.91 3.55
CA TRP A 496 -5.43 -50.70 4.28
C TRP A 496 -6.45 -49.87 3.50
N ARG A 497 -7.69 -49.75 3.99
CA ARG A 497 -8.66 -48.76 3.51
C ARG A 497 -8.38 -47.43 4.20
N LEU A 498 -7.87 -46.45 3.48
CA LEU A 498 -7.97 -45.06 3.87
C LEU A 498 -9.42 -44.59 3.66
N GLN A 499 -10.24 -44.70 4.70
CA GLN A 499 -11.47 -43.91 4.78
C GLN A 499 -11.09 -42.45 5.09
N PRO A 500 -11.80 -41.45 4.55
CA PRO A 500 -11.62 -40.06 4.95
C PRO A 500 -12.24 -39.86 6.34
N ALA A 501 -11.54 -40.32 7.38
CA ALA A 501 -11.78 -39.96 8.77
C ALA A 501 -10.65 -39.00 9.18
N GLY A 502 -11.02 -37.86 9.75
CA GLY A 502 -10.20 -36.66 9.83
C GLY A 502 -8.77 -36.85 10.33
N PHE A 503 -7.83 -36.26 9.60
CA PHE A 503 -6.57 -35.80 10.17
C PHE A 503 -6.88 -34.79 11.29
N THR A 504 -6.80 -35.25 12.54
CA THR A 504 -6.72 -34.32 13.67
C THR A 504 -5.27 -33.87 13.80
N ALA A 505 -4.97 -32.65 13.34
CA ALA A 505 -3.77 -31.94 13.75
C ALA A 505 -3.84 -31.70 15.27
N GLY A 506 -3.16 -32.56 16.02
CA GLY A 506 -3.05 -32.43 17.47
C GLY A 506 -1.90 -31.50 17.83
N HIS A 507 -2.19 -30.24 18.15
CA HIS A 507 -1.32 -29.48 19.04
C HIS A 507 -1.47 -30.09 20.44
N ALA A 508 -0.56 -30.98 20.83
CA ALA A 508 -0.48 -31.51 22.18
C ALA A 508 0.33 -30.53 23.04
N ALA A 509 -0.35 -29.83 23.94
CA ALA A 509 0.26 -29.20 25.09
C ALA A 509 0.73 -30.28 26.08
N GLU A 510 1.93 -30.09 26.60
CA GLU A 510 2.64 -30.93 27.56
C GLU A 510 1.98 -30.87 28.96
N PRO A 511 1.84 -31.99 29.69
CA PRO A 511 1.45 -31.95 31.09
C PRO A 511 2.61 -32.43 31.98
N ASP A 512 3.18 -31.53 32.77
CA ASP A 512 3.72 -31.90 34.08
C ASP A 512 3.46 -30.81 35.10
N ALA A 513 2.91 -31.25 36.24
CA ALA A 513 2.44 -30.42 37.34
C ALA A 513 3.44 -30.48 38.50
N LEU A 514 3.70 -29.34 39.13
CA LEU A 514 4.12 -29.26 40.53
C LEU A 514 3.22 -28.27 41.30
N PRO A 515 2.96 -28.48 42.61
CA PRO A 515 1.80 -27.90 43.30
C PRO A 515 2.11 -26.64 44.15
N HIS A 516 1.00 -26.01 44.60
CA HIS A 516 0.84 -24.85 45.50
C HIS A 516 0.86 -23.48 44.79
N GLN A 517 -0.03 -22.51 45.02
CA GLN A 517 -0.81 -22.17 46.22
C GLN A 517 -2.03 -21.33 45.77
N ARG A 518 -3.21 -21.53 46.38
CA ARG A 518 -4.40 -20.71 46.14
C ARG A 518 -4.25 -19.33 46.80
N SER A 519 -4.48 -18.25 46.05
CA SER A 519 -5.07 -17.03 46.59
C SER A 519 -6.00 -16.37 45.56
N ARG A 520 -7.11 -15.85 46.07
CA ARG A 520 -8.26 -15.32 45.33
C ARG A 520 -7.98 -13.89 44.88
N ALA A 521 -8.34 -13.55 43.64
CA ALA A 521 -8.92 -12.26 43.31
C ALA A 521 -9.76 -12.37 42.03
N ARG A 522 -11.04 -12.01 42.16
CA ARG A 522 -12.00 -11.82 41.06
C ARG A 522 -11.55 -10.61 40.24
N GLU A 523 -11.63 -10.68 38.91
CA GLU A 523 -12.51 -9.77 38.15
C GLU A 523 -12.67 -10.13 36.68
N ARG A 524 -13.80 -9.64 36.16
CA ARG A 524 -14.48 -9.95 34.91
C ARG A 524 -13.67 -9.52 33.69
N ASN A 525 -13.56 -10.40 32.68
CA ASN A 525 -13.61 -9.94 31.30
C ASN A 525 -14.32 -10.97 30.42
N ARG A 526 -15.46 -10.59 29.86
CA ARG A 526 -16.27 -11.41 28.96
C ARG A 526 -15.67 -11.30 27.56
N SER A 527 -15.07 -12.37 27.04
CA SER A 527 -14.87 -12.54 25.60
C SER A 527 -15.97 -13.44 25.05
N VAL A 528 -16.66 -12.92 24.04
CA VAL A 528 -17.80 -13.53 23.36
C VAL A 528 -17.26 -14.52 22.32
N LEU A 529 -17.38 -15.81 22.63
CA LEU A 529 -17.37 -16.90 21.65
C LEU A 529 -18.73 -17.59 21.79
N ASP A 530 -19.67 -17.24 20.90
CA ASP A 530 -20.87 -18.04 20.70
C ASP A 530 -21.25 -18.00 19.22
N LEU A 531 -20.79 -19.00 18.46
CA LEU A 531 -21.32 -19.32 17.14
C LEU A 531 -21.78 -20.78 17.14
N ARG A 532 -23.07 -20.93 17.42
CA ARG A 532 -23.84 -22.17 17.28
C ARG A 532 -23.78 -22.70 15.85
N ARG A 533 -23.61 -24.02 15.74
CA ARG A 533 -23.90 -24.84 14.55
C ARG A 533 -25.33 -24.60 14.05
N ARG A 534 -25.48 -24.21 12.78
CA ARG A 534 -26.65 -24.53 11.96
C ARG A 534 -26.25 -24.87 10.52
N SER A 535 -27.03 -25.79 9.98
CA SER A 535 -26.91 -26.55 8.73
C SER A 535 -26.68 -25.72 7.47
N LEU A 536 -25.69 -26.13 6.66
CA LEU A 536 -25.56 -25.71 5.25
C LEU A 536 -26.25 -26.72 4.35
N HIS A 537 -27.24 -26.26 3.59
CA HIS A 537 -27.78 -26.91 2.41
C HIS A 537 -27.44 -26.07 1.18
N SER A 538 -26.88 -26.74 0.17
CA SER A 538 -26.76 -26.38 -1.24
C SER A 538 -25.93 -25.15 -1.67
N GLY A 539 -24.99 -25.42 -2.59
CA GLY A 539 -24.79 -24.58 -3.77
C GLY A 539 -23.55 -23.68 -3.80
N ARG A 540 -22.56 -24.09 -4.62
CA ARG A 540 -21.39 -23.34 -5.11
C ARG A 540 -20.18 -23.23 -4.18
N ARG A 541 -19.26 -24.19 -4.31
CA ARG A 541 -17.86 -24.06 -3.86
C ARG A 541 -17.10 -23.15 -4.84
N ARG A 542 -16.61 -22.01 -4.34
CA ARG A 542 -15.48 -21.29 -4.94
C ARG A 542 -14.18 -21.90 -4.38
N GLN A 543 -13.18 -22.00 -5.25
CA GLN A 543 -11.83 -22.47 -4.95
C GLN A 543 -11.17 -21.58 -3.88
N ALA A 544 -10.65 -22.21 -2.83
CA ALA A 544 -9.59 -21.63 -2.01
C ALA A 544 -8.27 -22.07 -2.66
N LEU A 545 -7.60 -21.12 -3.32
CA LEU A 545 -6.22 -21.27 -3.77
C LEU A 545 -5.35 -20.87 -2.56
N LEU A 546 -4.50 -21.76 -2.08
CA LEU A 546 -3.42 -21.40 -1.16
C LEU A 546 -2.39 -20.58 -1.96
N ASP A 547 -2.39 -19.27 -1.72
CA ASP A 547 -1.42 -18.33 -2.30
C ASP A 547 -0.10 -18.44 -1.53
N HIS A 548 0.87 -19.17 -2.09
CA HIS A 548 2.20 -19.39 -1.49
C HIS A 548 3.21 -18.27 -1.79
N ARG A 549 2.80 -17.11 -2.29
CA ARG A 549 3.72 -15.97 -2.46
C ARG A 549 3.74 -15.04 -1.25
N ARG A 550 4.32 -15.48 -0.13
CA ARG A 550 4.75 -14.55 0.92
C ARG A 550 5.75 -15.10 1.94
N LEU A 551 6.71 -15.93 1.54
CA LEU A 551 7.84 -16.31 2.41
C LEU A 551 9.14 -16.46 1.62
N HIS A 552 9.60 -15.40 0.96
CA HIS A 552 11.03 -15.24 0.64
C HIS A 552 11.42 -13.80 0.93
N GLY A 553 11.91 -13.57 2.15
CA GLY A 553 12.76 -12.42 2.42
C GLY A 553 14.04 -12.61 1.63
N GLY A 554 14.27 -11.75 0.64
CA GLY A 554 15.55 -11.66 -0.04
C GLY A 554 16.61 -11.24 0.98
N VAL A 555 17.47 -12.17 1.35
CA VAL A 555 18.75 -11.86 1.98
C VAL A 555 19.74 -11.71 0.83
N ASP A 556 20.10 -10.46 0.53
CA ASP A 556 21.26 -10.17 -0.29
C ASP A 556 22.51 -10.65 0.46
N VAL A 557 23.12 -11.75 -0.01
CA VAL A 557 24.42 -12.21 0.46
C VAL A 557 25.48 -11.41 -0.30
N PRO A 558 26.35 -10.62 0.37
CA PRO A 558 27.45 -9.97 -0.30
C PRO A 558 28.47 -11.02 -0.75
N LEU A 559 28.69 -11.11 -2.06
CA LEU A 559 29.82 -11.85 -2.64
C LEU A 559 31.12 -11.15 -2.21
N LEU A 560 31.91 -11.85 -1.39
CA LEU A 560 33.29 -11.52 -1.10
C LEU A 560 34.10 -11.46 -2.40
N ALA A 561 34.77 -10.34 -2.61
CA ALA A 561 35.75 -10.16 -3.67
C ALA A 561 37.00 -10.99 -3.35
N ASP A 562 37.47 -11.76 -4.33
CA ASP A 562 38.79 -12.40 -4.29
C ASP A 562 39.88 -11.37 -4.67
N ASP A 563 41.04 -11.51 -4.03
CA ASP A 563 42.07 -10.50 -3.78
C ASP A 563 43.00 -10.24 -4.99
N ARG A 564 42.51 -10.43 -6.22
CA ARG A 564 43.29 -10.22 -7.45
C ARG A 564 42.43 -9.68 -8.58
N GLY A 565 42.29 -8.36 -8.62
CA GLY A 565 41.56 -7.66 -9.69
C GLY A 565 42.03 -8.01 -11.10
N ARG A 566 41.23 -8.81 -11.83
CA ARG A 566 41.17 -8.88 -13.30
C ARG A 566 39.76 -9.25 -13.78
N PRO A 567 39.29 -8.71 -14.93
CA PRO A 567 37.91 -8.87 -15.40
C PRO A 567 37.72 -10.20 -16.15
N GLY A 568 36.79 -11.04 -15.68
CA GLY A 568 36.31 -12.21 -16.39
C GLY A 568 35.09 -11.87 -17.26
N GLN A 569 35.28 -11.87 -18.58
CA GLN A 569 34.21 -11.80 -19.58
C GLN A 569 33.36 -13.07 -19.54
N LEU A 570 32.03 -12.94 -19.68
CA LEU A 570 31.16 -13.95 -20.30
C LEU A 570 29.90 -13.27 -20.87
N HIS A 571 29.74 -13.38 -22.18
CA HIS A 571 28.53 -13.15 -23.00
C HIS A 571 28.59 -14.21 -24.11
N PRO A 572 27.52 -14.48 -24.90
CA PRO A 572 26.07 -14.48 -24.67
C PRO A 572 25.38 -15.78 -25.21
N GLN A 573 24.10 -16.05 -24.88
CA GLN A 573 23.01 -16.44 -25.81
C GLN A 573 21.81 -17.13 -25.12
N LEU A 574 20.62 -16.86 -25.68
CA LEU A 574 19.26 -17.37 -25.40
C LEU A 574 18.53 -16.69 -24.21
N GLY A 575 17.43 -15.96 -24.38
CA GLY A 575 16.64 -15.64 -25.57
C GLY A 575 15.51 -14.69 -25.16
N GLN A 576 15.31 -13.64 -25.95
CA GLN A 576 14.26 -12.65 -25.80
C GLN A 576 12.89 -13.21 -26.23
N GLY A 577 11.82 -12.75 -25.57
CA GLY A 577 10.44 -12.82 -26.06
C GLY A 577 9.44 -12.38 -24.98
N CYS A 578 9.10 -11.09 -24.88
CA CYS A 578 7.79 -10.51 -25.30
C CYS A 578 6.57 -11.25 -24.69
N ARG A 579 5.57 -10.63 -24.04
CA ARG A 579 4.92 -9.32 -24.30
C ARG A 579 3.92 -8.97 -23.18
N ARG A 580 3.64 -7.67 -23.10
CA ARG A 580 2.62 -6.90 -22.35
C ARG A 580 1.13 -7.24 -22.69
N ARG A 581 0.26 -6.78 -21.76
CA ARG A 581 -1.21 -6.50 -21.79
C ARG A 581 -2.11 -7.70 -21.43
N VAL A 582 -3.17 -7.58 -20.62
CA VAL A 582 -4.08 -6.45 -20.27
C VAL A 582 -4.26 -6.36 -18.76
#